data_AF-A0A7C0VLY2-F1
#
_entry.id   AF-A0A7C0VLY2-F1
#
_cell.length_a   1.000
_cell.length_b   1.000
_cell.length_c   1.000
_cell.angle_alpha   90.00
_cell.angle_beta   90.00
_cell.angle_gamma   90.00
#
_symmetry.space_group_name_H-M   'P 1'
#
loop_
_entity.id
_entity.type
_entity.pdbx_description
1 polymer ?
#
loop_
_entity_poly.entity_id
_entity_poly.type
_entity_poly.pdbx_seq_one_letter_code
_entity_poly.pdbx_strand_id
1 'polypeptide(L)'
;MDPYKTTCALDRQALYRWYFLGKWRRSLAIKERTFPELYDFSGVVTGRTCLEMTRLIIEQYTDMSGYEEYFEQYTLTGGVLEDLTVPVTIITAADDPLVPVEDFYDLPDIDCLELLIQRYGGHCGFIDQVPSGCWHERKVCELLADISEKAGQNA
;
A
#
# COMPACT_ATOMS: atom_id res chain seq x y z
N MET A 1 -8.86 -0.15 -2.86
CA MET A 1 -7.83 -0.04 -1.81
C MET A 1 -7.76 1.39 -1.31
N ASP A 2 -8.00 1.59 -0.01
CA ASP A 2 -8.03 2.91 0.65
C ASP A 2 -6.88 3.00 1.70
N PRO A 3 -5.85 3.84 1.44
CA PRO A 3 -4.72 3.97 2.35
C PRO A 3 -5.05 4.66 3.68
N TYR A 4 -6.13 5.46 3.74
CA TYR A 4 -6.60 6.03 5.00
C TYR A 4 -7.14 4.93 5.92
N LYS A 5 -7.99 4.04 5.38
CA LYS A 5 -8.48 2.86 6.13
C LYS A 5 -7.33 1.97 6.58
N THR A 6 -6.36 1.72 5.69
CA THR A 6 -5.17 0.91 5.98
C THR A 6 -4.36 1.51 7.14
N THR A 7 -4.14 2.82 7.13
CA THR A 7 -3.43 3.53 8.20
C THR A 7 -4.19 3.45 9.52
N CYS A 8 -5.51 3.59 9.49
CA CYS A 8 -6.36 3.43 10.67
C CYS A 8 -6.32 1.99 11.22
N ALA A 9 -6.32 0.97 10.36
CA ALA A 9 -6.22 -0.44 10.75
C ALA A 9 -4.85 -0.75 11.40
N LEU A 10 -3.78 -0.21 10.83
CA LEU A 10 -2.43 -0.27 11.40
C LEU A 10 -2.37 0.34 12.80
N ASP A 11 -2.96 1.52 12.98
CA ASP A 11 -2.96 2.23 14.26
C ASP A 11 -3.76 1.55 15.36
N ARG A 12 -4.74 0.71 15.00
CA ARG A 12 -5.50 -0.11 15.96
C ARG A 12 -4.68 -1.30 16.49
N GLN A 13 -3.64 -1.72 15.77
CA GLN A 13 -2.82 -2.87 16.13
C GLN A 13 -1.55 -2.41 16.86
N ALA A 14 -1.52 -2.59 18.19
CA ALA A 14 -0.47 -2.03 19.04
C ALA A 14 0.96 -2.40 18.63
N LEU A 15 1.19 -3.66 18.22
CA LEU A 15 2.49 -4.14 17.77
C LEU A 15 2.94 -3.45 16.47
N TYR A 16 2.06 -3.40 15.46
CA TYR A 16 2.34 -2.74 14.19
C TYR A 16 2.52 -1.24 14.37
N ARG A 17 1.63 -0.57 15.11
CA ARG A 17 1.76 0.85 15.44
C ARG A 17 3.10 1.15 16.11
N TRP A 18 3.49 0.40 17.14
CA TRP A 18 4.77 0.59 17.81
C TRP A 18 5.96 0.44 16.85
N TYR A 19 5.94 -0.62 16.04
CA TYR A 19 6.99 -0.90 15.06
C TYR A 19 7.14 0.19 14.00
N PHE A 20 6.03 0.58 13.36
CA PHE A 20 6.04 1.57 12.28
C PHE A 20 6.33 2.98 12.79
N LEU A 21 5.80 3.39 13.95
CA LEU A 21 6.18 4.66 14.58
C LEU A 21 7.68 4.70 14.89
N GLY A 22 8.24 3.61 15.42
CA GLY A 22 9.68 3.53 15.70
C GLY A 22 10.53 3.68 14.45
N LYS A 23 10.18 2.94 13.38
CA LYS A 23 10.86 3.05 12.08
C LYS A 23 10.72 4.44 11.47
N TRP A 24 9.53 5.01 11.52
CA TRP A 24 9.26 6.29 10.88
C TRP A 24 9.96 7.44 11.60
N ARG A 25 9.89 7.51 12.94
CA ARG A 25 10.66 8.50 13.72
C ARG A 25 12.16 8.41 13.46
N ARG A 26 12.70 7.19 13.33
CA ARG A 26 14.10 6.99 12.94
C ARG A 26 14.39 7.55 11.54
N SER A 27 13.51 7.31 10.58
CA SER A 27 13.65 7.84 9.22
C SER A 27 13.61 9.38 9.20
N LEU A 28 12.68 9.98 9.94
CA LEU A 28 12.57 11.44 10.07
C LEU A 28 13.82 12.05 10.71
N ALA A 29 14.33 11.46 11.81
CA ALA A 29 15.55 11.93 12.46
C ALA A 29 16.78 11.88 11.53
N ILE A 30 16.85 10.87 10.65
CA ILE A 30 17.90 10.81 9.61
C ILE A 30 17.72 11.94 8.61
N LYS A 31 16.48 12.13 8.10
CA LYS A 31 16.16 13.18 7.12
C LYS A 31 16.45 14.59 7.66
N GLU A 32 16.09 14.85 8.92
CA GLU A 32 16.38 16.11 9.63
C GLU A 32 17.89 16.35 9.78
N ARG A 33 18.65 15.32 10.18
CA ARG A 33 20.11 15.44 10.28
C ARG A 33 20.78 15.71 8.93
N THR A 34 20.24 15.16 7.85
CA THR A 34 20.80 15.32 6.49
C THR A 34 20.45 16.68 5.89
N PHE A 35 19.28 17.24 6.20
CA PHE A 35 18.79 18.50 5.67
C PHE A 35 18.28 19.43 6.80
N PRO A 36 19.15 19.81 7.75
CA PRO A 36 18.75 20.55 8.96
C PRO A 36 18.22 21.95 8.66
N GLU A 37 18.55 22.51 7.51
CA GLU A 37 18.05 23.81 7.04
C GLU A 37 16.62 23.76 6.48
N LEU A 38 16.12 22.56 6.15
CA LEU A 38 14.81 22.37 5.53
C LEU A 38 13.76 21.79 6.47
N TYR A 39 14.17 21.03 7.49
CA TYR A 39 13.24 20.27 8.33
C TYR A 39 13.51 20.44 9.81
N ASP A 40 12.42 20.57 10.56
CA ASP A 40 12.35 20.42 12.02
C ASP A 40 11.18 19.49 12.34
N PHE A 41 11.48 18.21 12.62
CA PHE A 41 10.45 17.23 12.92
C PHE A 41 10.14 17.11 14.41
N SER A 42 10.64 18.02 15.26
CA SER A 42 10.43 17.98 16.71
C SER A 42 8.95 17.92 17.10
N GLY A 43 8.09 18.65 16.38
CA GLY A 43 6.63 18.58 16.54
C GLY A 43 6.03 17.27 16.02
N VAL A 44 6.46 16.81 14.84
CA VAL A 44 5.94 15.61 14.18
C VAL A 44 6.18 14.35 15.01
N VAL A 45 7.38 14.18 15.58
CA VAL A 45 7.73 12.95 16.32
C VAL A 45 6.92 12.74 17.60
N THR A 46 6.22 13.77 18.08
CA THR A 46 5.31 13.67 19.24
C THR A 46 4.03 12.90 18.94
N GLY A 47 3.67 12.73 17.66
CA GLY A 47 2.50 11.99 17.23
C GLY A 47 2.49 10.56 17.77
N ARG A 48 1.33 10.12 18.28
CA ARG A 48 1.13 8.83 18.94
C ARG A 48 0.60 7.75 18.00
N THR A 49 0.21 8.14 16.80
CA THR A 49 -0.31 7.26 15.74
C THR A 49 0.30 7.62 14.40
N CYS A 50 0.33 6.68 13.47
CA CYS A 50 0.79 6.92 12.12
C CYS A 50 -0.09 7.97 11.44
N LEU A 51 -1.40 7.92 11.63
CA LEU A 51 -2.32 8.94 11.11
C LEU A 51 -1.99 10.34 11.64
N GLU A 52 -1.71 10.48 12.95
CA GLU A 52 -1.38 11.77 13.56
C GLU A 52 -0.05 12.33 13.03
N MET A 53 0.98 11.48 12.90
CA MET A 53 2.23 11.89 12.29
C MET A 53 2.06 12.29 10.81
N THR A 54 1.21 11.59 10.05
CA THR A 54 0.87 11.97 8.67
C THR A 54 0.23 13.35 8.65
N ARG A 55 -0.79 13.57 9.46
CA ARG A 55 -1.46 14.88 9.59
C ARG A 55 -0.46 16.00 9.87
N LEU A 56 0.41 15.82 10.87
CA LEU A 56 1.41 16.83 11.23
C LEU A 56 2.40 17.11 10.10
N ILE A 57 2.79 16.10 9.32
CA ILE A 57 3.68 16.31 8.15
C ILE A 57 2.95 17.08 7.05
N ILE A 58 1.74 16.67 6.69
CA ILE A 58 0.97 17.29 5.61
C ILE A 58 0.70 18.77 5.95
N GLU A 59 0.27 19.05 7.17
CA GLU A 59 0.02 20.42 7.64
C GLU A 59 1.27 21.32 7.66
N GLN A 60 2.47 20.75 7.89
CA GLN A 60 3.70 21.54 8.06
C GLN A 60 4.53 21.66 6.78
N TYR A 61 4.46 20.66 5.89
CA TYR A 61 5.44 20.50 4.80
C TYR A 61 4.81 20.39 3.41
N THR A 62 3.51 20.59 3.28
CA THR A 62 2.82 20.55 1.98
C THR A 62 1.80 21.68 1.88
N ASP A 63 1.41 22.02 0.65
CA ASP A 63 0.35 22.99 0.36
C ASP A 63 -1.05 22.34 0.28
N MET A 64 -1.18 21.07 0.71
CA MET A 64 -2.45 20.35 0.68
C MET A 64 -3.41 20.91 1.74
N SER A 65 -4.70 20.82 1.47
CA SER A 65 -5.76 21.28 2.38
C SER A 65 -5.86 20.45 3.66
N GLY A 66 -5.38 19.21 3.63
CA GLY A 66 -5.39 18.29 4.76
C GLY A 66 -4.84 16.90 4.41
N TYR A 67 -4.72 16.04 5.42
CA TYR A 67 -4.27 14.67 5.20
C TYR A 67 -5.32 13.81 4.48
N GLU A 68 -6.59 14.20 4.51
CA GLU A 68 -7.67 13.60 3.74
C GLU A 68 -7.41 13.72 2.24
N GLU A 69 -7.06 14.91 1.75
CA GLU A 69 -6.68 15.14 0.35
C GLU A 69 -5.46 14.30 -0.02
N TYR A 70 -4.47 14.23 0.87
CA TYR A 70 -3.30 13.37 0.68
C TYR A 70 -3.74 11.91 0.46
N PHE A 71 -4.62 11.35 1.29
CA PHE A 71 -5.05 9.95 1.15
C PHE A 71 -5.94 9.72 -0.08
N GLU A 72 -6.79 10.69 -0.44
CA GLU A 72 -7.65 10.60 -1.61
C GLU A 72 -6.82 10.43 -2.90
N GLN A 73 -5.69 11.12 -3.02
CA GLN A 73 -4.79 11.00 -4.18
C GLN A 73 -4.20 9.59 -4.37
N TYR A 74 -4.16 8.75 -3.34
CA TYR A 74 -3.66 7.37 -3.41
C TYR A 74 -4.77 6.32 -3.34
N THR A 75 -6.03 6.75 -3.24
CA THR A 75 -7.16 5.84 -3.11
C THR A 75 -7.49 5.23 -4.46
N LEU A 76 -7.46 3.90 -4.54
CA LEU A 76 -7.72 3.14 -5.78
C LEU A 76 -9.18 2.67 -5.89
N THR A 77 -10.10 3.32 -5.19
CA THR A 77 -11.54 3.01 -5.25
C THR A 77 -12.27 4.04 -6.09
N GLY A 78 -13.37 3.64 -6.72
CA GLY A 78 -14.25 4.54 -7.48
C GLY A 78 -13.61 5.03 -8.77
N GLY A 79 -13.95 4.42 -9.91
CA GLY A 79 -13.61 4.90 -11.25
C GLY A 79 -12.13 5.00 -11.66
N VAL A 80 -11.18 5.12 -10.73
CA VAL A 80 -9.75 5.38 -11.00
C VAL A 80 -9.13 4.35 -11.93
N LEU A 81 -9.62 3.11 -11.88
CA LEU A 81 -9.12 2.02 -12.72
C LEU A 81 -9.95 1.78 -14.00
N GLU A 82 -11.05 2.51 -14.23
CA GLU A 82 -11.92 2.31 -15.41
C GLU A 82 -11.19 2.60 -16.73
N ASP A 83 -10.25 3.56 -16.72
CA ASP A 83 -9.49 3.98 -17.89
C ASP A 83 -8.18 3.20 -18.11
N LEU A 84 -8.01 2.04 -17.44
CA LEU A 84 -6.82 1.22 -17.63
C LEU A 84 -6.73 0.73 -19.09
N THR A 85 -5.57 0.95 -19.71
CA THR A 85 -5.29 0.48 -21.09
C THR A 85 -4.23 -0.60 -21.16
N VAL A 86 -3.65 -0.99 -20.02
CA VAL A 86 -2.61 -2.00 -19.91
C VAL A 86 -3.10 -3.15 -19.02
N PRO A 87 -2.70 -4.40 -19.28
CA PRO A 87 -3.05 -5.52 -18.39
C PRO A 87 -2.52 -5.28 -16.98
N VAL A 88 -3.39 -5.36 -15.98
CA VAL A 88 -3.10 -5.21 -14.56
C VAL A 88 -3.68 -6.40 -13.81
N THR A 89 -2.84 -7.08 -13.03
CA THR A 89 -3.30 -8.12 -12.11
C THR A 89 -3.08 -7.66 -10.67
N ILE A 90 -4.14 -7.60 -9.89
CA ILE A 90 -4.11 -7.30 -8.45
C ILE A 90 -4.13 -8.62 -7.69
N ILE A 91 -3.13 -8.83 -6.84
CA ILE A 91 -3.04 -10.00 -5.95
C ILE A 91 -3.22 -9.53 -4.52
N THR A 92 -4.20 -10.10 -3.80
CA THR A 92 -4.50 -9.74 -2.40
C THR A 92 -4.90 -10.96 -1.58
N ALA A 93 -4.87 -10.84 -0.25
CA ALA A 93 -5.22 -11.90 0.69
C ALA A 93 -6.47 -11.54 1.48
N ALA A 94 -7.41 -12.48 1.60
CA ALA A 94 -8.63 -12.30 2.40
C ALA A 94 -8.35 -12.22 3.92
N ASP A 95 -7.17 -12.69 4.36
CA ASP A 95 -6.73 -12.65 5.76
C ASP A 95 -5.69 -11.55 6.05
N ASP A 96 -5.53 -10.56 5.17
CA ASP A 96 -4.67 -9.39 5.43
C ASP A 96 -5.24 -8.56 6.61
N PRO A 97 -4.50 -8.40 7.72
CA PRO A 97 -4.98 -7.64 8.88
C PRO A 97 -4.92 -6.12 8.69
N LEU A 98 -4.28 -5.61 7.63
CA LEU A 98 -4.05 -4.19 7.38
C LEU A 98 -4.83 -3.66 6.18
N VAL A 99 -4.91 -4.42 5.08
CA VAL A 99 -5.63 -4.02 3.87
C VAL A 99 -6.93 -4.83 3.76
N PRO A 100 -8.11 -4.25 4.05
CA PRO A 100 -9.38 -4.97 3.99
C PRO A 100 -9.67 -5.49 2.58
N VAL A 101 -10.07 -6.75 2.46
CA VAL A 101 -10.38 -7.37 1.15
C VAL A 101 -11.61 -6.72 0.50
N GLU A 102 -12.50 -6.14 1.32
CA GLU A 102 -13.71 -5.47 0.88
C GLU A 102 -13.41 -4.27 -0.02
N ASP A 103 -12.25 -3.63 0.15
CA ASP A 103 -11.81 -2.51 -0.70
C ASP A 103 -11.51 -2.92 -2.15
N PHE A 104 -11.55 -4.22 -2.47
CA PHE A 104 -11.32 -4.76 -3.81
C PHE A 104 -12.60 -5.30 -4.48
N TYR A 105 -13.73 -5.39 -3.76
CA TYR A 105 -14.98 -5.90 -4.35
C TYR A 105 -15.67 -4.90 -5.27
N ASP A 106 -15.43 -3.61 -5.07
CA ASP A 106 -16.00 -2.52 -5.87
C ASP A 106 -15.07 -2.07 -7.03
N LEU A 107 -14.10 -2.90 -7.41
CA LEU A 107 -13.25 -2.61 -8.57
C LEU A 107 -14.05 -2.75 -9.87
N PRO A 108 -13.72 -1.95 -10.91
CA PRO A 108 -14.41 -2.04 -12.19
C PRO A 108 -14.18 -3.39 -12.87
N ASP A 109 -15.22 -3.93 -13.48
CA ASP A 109 -15.17 -5.15 -14.28
C ASP A 109 -14.77 -4.81 -15.72
N ILE A 110 -13.46 -4.82 -16.00
CA ILE A 110 -12.88 -4.46 -17.31
C ILE A 110 -11.85 -5.51 -17.75
N ASP A 111 -11.76 -5.74 -19.06
CA ASP A 111 -10.93 -6.81 -19.65
C ASP A 111 -9.43 -6.73 -19.29
N CYS A 112 -8.94 -5.54 -18.98
CA CYS A 112 -7.54 -5.30 -18.63
C CYS A 112 -7.24 -5.41 -17.14
N LEU A 113 -8.24 -5.67 -16.28
CA LEU A 113 -8.07 -5.78 -14.83
C LEU A 113 -8.44 -7.19 -14.34
N GLU A 114 -7.46 -7.89 -13.77
CA GLU A 114 -7.66 -9.19 -13.14
C GLU A 114 -7.47 -9.07 -11.62
N LEU A 115 -8.43 -9.57 -10.84
CA LEU A 115 -8.36 -9.61 -9.39
C LEU A 115 -8.19 -11.05 -8.88
N LEU A 116 -7.08 -11.32 -8.19
CA LEU A 116 -6.75 -12.59 -7.58
C LEU A 116 -6.79 -12.47 -6.05
N ILE A 117 -7.90 -12.87 -5.43
CA ILE A 117 -8.05 -12.94 -3.97
C ILE A 117 -7.70 -14.34 -3.48
N GLN A 118 -6.61 -14.45 -2.73
CA GLN A 118 -6.23 -15.69 -2.06
C GLN A 118 -6.92 -15.80 -0.71
N ARG A 119 -7.27 -17.04 -0.31
CA ARG A 119 -7.87 -17.30 1.01
C ARG A 119 -6.92 -16.99 2.17
N TYR A 120 -5.63 -17.25 1.97
CA TYR A 120 -4.58 -17.07 2.97
C TYR A 120 -3.34 -16.45 2.34
N GLY A 121 -2.66 -15.61 3.10
CA GLY A 121 -1.42 -14.96 2.70
C GLY A 121 -0.93 -13.92 3.70
N GLY A 122 -1.85 -13.35 4.49
CA GLY A 122 -1.59 -12.24 5.39
C GLY A 122 -1.03 -11.01 4.65
N HIS A 123 -0.52 -10.04 5.41
CA HIS A 123 0.01 -8.80 4.83
C HIS A 123 1.35 -8.98 4.08
N CYS A 124 2.23 -9.85 4.57
CA CYS A 124 3.59 -10.03 4.03
C CYS A 124 3.75 -11.30 3.18
N GLY A 125 2.65 -11.83 2.67
CA GLY A 125 2.68 -12.47 1.37
C GLY A 125 2.99 -13.95 1.37
N PHE A 126 1.93 -14.76 1.48
CA PHE A 126 1.82 -16.00 0.70
C PHE A 126 3.05 -16.92 0.82
N ILE A 127 3.58 -17.04 2.03
CA ILE A 127 4.78 -17.83 2.31
C ILE A 127 4.38 -19.29 2.38
N ASP A 128 4.84 -20.09 1.42
CA ASP A 128 4.72 -21.53 1.46
C ASP A 128 5.81 -22.08 2.38
N GLN A 129 5.40 -22.85 3.40
CA GLN A 129 6.36 -23.48 4.31
C GLN A 129 7.08 -24.67 3.65
N VAL A 130 6.43 -25.39 2.74
CA VAL A 130 7.01 -26.54 2.02
C VAL A 130 6.38 -26.71 0.63
N PRO A 131 7.17 -26.71 -0.47
CA PRO A 131 8.55 -26.27 -0.53
C PRO A 131 8.65 -24.80 -0.10
N SER A 132 9.77 -24.41 0.54
CA SER A 132 10.00 -23.03 0.93
C SER A 132 9.97 -22.14 -0.32
N GLY A 133 9.03 -21.22 -0.38
CA GLY A 133 8.89 -20.31 -1.50
C GLY A 133 7.80 -19.29 -1.25
N CYS A 134 7.65 -18.37 -2.19
CA CYS A 134 6.58 -17.40 -2.16
C CYS A 134 5.62 -17.70 -3.30
N TRP A 135 4.37 -18.00 -2.98
CA TRP A 135 3.37 -18.31 -4.00
C TRP A 135 3.22 -17.14 -4.98
N HIS A 136 3.23 -15.90 -4.48
CA HIS A 136 3.06 -14.72 -5.32
C HIS A 136 4.24 -14.51 -6.28
N GLU A 137 5.47 -14.86 -5.91
CA GLU A 137 6.63 -14.80 -6.82
C GLU A 137 6.44 -15.73 -8.01
N ARG A 138 6.01 -16.97 -7.76
CA ARG A 138 5.73 -17.93 -8.84
C ARG A 138 4.59 -17.45 -9.72
N LYS A 139 3.52 -16.91 -9.12
CA LYS A 139 2.39 -16.38 -9.86
C LYS A 139 2.78 -15.18 -10.74
N VAL A 140 3.63 -14.28 -10.24
CA VAL A 140 4.16 -13.17 -11.03
C VAL A 140 4.98 -13.69 -12.22
N CYS A 141 5.82 -14.70 -12.03
CA CYS A 141 6.57 -15.31 -13.15
C CYS A 141 5.64 -15.92 -14.21
N GLU A 142 4.59 -16.62 -13.81
CA GLU A 142 3.57 -17.17 -14.72
C GLU A 142 2.88 -16.05 -15.52
N LEU A 143 2.41 -15.00 -14.84
CA LEU A 143 1.73 -13.87 -15.48
C LEU A 143 2.64 -13.18 -16.51
N LEU A 144 3.92 -12.99 -16.18
CA LEU A 144 4.88 -12.38 -17.11
C LEU A 144 5.16 -13.27 -18.33
N ALA A 145 5.23 -14.60 -18.14
CA ALA A 145 5.38 -15.54 -19.25
C ALA A 145 4.17 -15.49 -20.20
N ASP A 146 2.95 -15.50 -19.66
CA ASP A 146 1.71 -15.42 -20.43
C ASP A 146 1.61 -14.13 -21.24
N ILE A 147 2.04 -12.99 -20.67
CA ILE A 147 2.08 -11.70 -21.38
C ILE A 147 3.09 -11.76 -22.53
N SER A 148 4.28 -12.34 -22.30
CA SER A 148 5.33 -12.49 -23.33
C SER A 148 4.85 -13.34 -24.51
N GLU A 149 4.16 -14.45 -24.25
CA GLU A 149 3.60 -15.31 -25.28
C GLU A 149 2.51 -14.61 -26.10
N LYS A 150 1.58 -13.90 -25.42
CA LYS A 150 0.52 -13.13 -26.09
C LYS A 150 1.06 -11.97 -26.92
N ALA A 151 2.16 -11.33 -26.49
CA ALA A 151 2.83 -10.29 -27.26
C ALA A 151 3.53 -10.86 -28.51
N GLY A 152 4.16 -12.04 -28.39
CA GLY A 152 4.83 -12.71 -29.51
C GLY A 152 3.89 -13.32 -30.56
N GLN A 153 2.64 -13.61 -30.21
CA GLN A 153 1.62 -14.10 -31.16
C GLN A 153 0.92 -12.98 -31.95
N ASN A 154 1.01 -11.73 -31.49
CA ASN A 154 0.41 -10.55 -32.11
C ASN A 154 1.41 -9.68 -32.89
N ALA A 155 2.66 -10.13 -33.06
CA ALA A 155 3.73 -9.47 -33.82
C ALA A 155 4.01 -10.22 -35.14
#